data_AF-A0A2N5AIF0-F1
#
_entry.id   AF-A0A2N5AIF0-F1
#
_cell.length_a   1.000
_cell.length_b   1.000
_cell.length_c   1.000
_cell.angle_alpha   90.00
_cell.angle_beta   90.00
_cell.angle_gamma   90.00
#
_symmetry.space_group_name_H-M   'P 1'
#
loop_
_entity.id
_entity.type
_entity.pdbx_description
1 polymer ?
#
loop_
_entity_poly.entity_id
_entity_poly.type
_entity_poly.pdbx_seq_one_letter_code
_entity_poly.pdbx_strand_id
1 'polypeptide(L)'
;MSKFRLALVRQKYRPDGGAERFVSRALEALDSSHLQLNVITREWQGPVKPDWQIHICNPRKWGRISRERGFANAARALWQRESFDLVQSHERIPGCDLYRAGDGVHRRWLQQ
;
A
#
# COMPACT_ATOMS: atom_id res chain seq x y z
N MET A 1 23.55 9.38 6.93
CA MET A 1 22.90 8.12 6.48
C MET A 1 21.65 8.51 5.73
N SER A 2 21.36 7.88 4.58
CA SER A 2 20.06 8.07 3.90
C SER A 2 18.93 7.50 4.77
N LYS A 3 17.74 8.10 4.69
CA LYS A 3 16.55 7.52 5.33
C LYS A 3 16.22 6.18 4.64
N PHE A 4 15.84 5.17 5.42
CA PHE A 4 15.29 3.92 4.90
C PHE A 4 13.91 4.20 4.30
N ARG A 5 13.64 3.70 3.10
CA ARG A 5 12.44 4.03 2.33
C ARG A 5 11.49 2.84 2.30
N LEU A 6 10.43 2.93 3.11
CA LEU A 6 9.35 1.94 3.15
C LEU A 6 8.20 2.37 2.25
N ALA A 7 7.72 1.47 1.38
CA ALA A 7 6.51 1.64 0.60
C ALA A 7 5.36 0.74 1.09
N LEU A 8 4.21 1.35 1.38
CA LEU A 8 2.95 0.67 1.67
C LEU A 8 2.04 0.72 0.44
N VAL A 9 1.52 -0.44 0.01
CA VAL A 9 0.63 -0.52 -1.16
C VAL A 9 -0.78 -0.87 -0.73
N ARG A 10 -1.75 -0.01 -1.10
CA ARG A 10 -3.18 -0.20 -0.85
C ARG A 10 -3.98 0.51 -1.93
N GLN A 11 -5.03 -0.11 -2.49
CA GLN A 11 -5.76 0.53 -3.59
C GLN A 11 -6.51 1.81 -3.20
N LYS A 12 -7.04 1.87 -1.98
CA LYS A 12 -7.75 3.03 -1.45
C LYS A 12 -7.43 3.20 0.01
N TYR A 13 -7.13 4.44 0.42
CA TYR A 13 -7.08 4.83 1.81
C TYR A 13 -8.30 5.65 2.16
N ARG A 14 -8.92 5.32 3.29
CA ARG A 14 -10.02 6.08 3.88
C ARG A 14 -9.81 6.22 5.39
N PRO A 15 -10.11 7.38 6.00
CA PRO A 15 -9.90 7.58 7.43
C PRO A 15 -10.97 6.89 8.30
N ASP A 16 -12.14 6.61 7.71
CA ASP A 16 -13.31 6.03 8.40
C ASP A 16 -13.22 4.50 8.56
N GLY A 17 -12.56 3.78 7.66
CA GLY A 17 -12.54 2.32 7.66
C GLY A 17 -11.49 1.68 8.58
N GLY A 18 -11.90 0.63 9.30
CA GLY A 18 -11.09 0.00 10.36
C GLY A 18 -9.79 -0.63 9.87
N ALA A 19 -9.79 -1.23 8.68
CA ALA A 19 -8.59 -1.79 8.06
C ALA A 19 -7.65 -0.70 7.51
N GLU A 20 -8.19 0.46 7.12
CA GLU A 20 -7.38 1.58 6.62
C GLU A 20 -6.73 2.38 7.76
N ARG A 21 -7.35 2.48 8.95
CA ARG A 21 -6.70 3.03 10.15
C ARG A 21 -5.43 2.28 10.57
N PHE A 22 -5.28 1.02 10.17
CA PHE A 22 -4.01 0.32 10.38
C PHE A 22 -2.87 0.98 9.59
N VAL A 23 -3.11 1.43 8.35
CA VAL A 23 -2.08 2.08 7.54
C VAL A 23 -1.64 3.37 8.23
N SER A 24 -2.58 4.23 8.66
CA SER A 24 -2.20 5.45 9.37
C SER A 24 -1.50 5.19 10.70
N ARG A 25 -1.97 4.21 11.50
CA ARG A 25 -1.32 3.84 12.77
C ARG A 25 0.06 3.22 12.58
N ALA A 26 0.24 2.37 11.57
CA ALA A 26 1.54 1.78 11.26
C ALA A 26 2.50 2.87 10.82
N LEU A 27 2.05 3.80 9.96
CA LEU A 27 2.84 4.95 9.55
C LEU A 27 3.20 5.86 10.74
N GLU A 28 2.29 6.05 11.69
CA GLU A 28 2.55 6.80 12.93
C GLU A 28 3.53 6.12 13.87
N ALA A 29 3.41 4.81 14.08
CA ALA A 29 4.31 4.04 14.93
C ALA A 29 5.72 3.93 14.35
N LEU A 30 5.83 4.02 13.02
CA LEU A 30 7.09 3.94 12.27
C LEU A 30 7.72 5.34 12.04
N ASP A 31 7.03 6.41 12.43
CA ASP A 31 7.47 7.79 12.28
C ASP A 31 8.72 8.03 13.15
N SER A 32 9.88 7.81 12.53
CA SER A 32 11.20 7.88 13.12
C SER A 32 12.08 8.70 12.20
N SER A 33 13.04 9.43 12.77
CA SER A 33 13.96 10.30 12.01
C SER A 33 14.72 9.59 10.87
N HIS A 34 14.79 8.26 10.91
CA HIS A 34 15.53 7.42 9.97
C HIS A 34 14.65 6.75 8.89
N LEU A 35 13.34 6.96 8.90
CA LEU A 35 12.41 6.36 7.95
C LEU A 35 11.77 7.40 7.03
N GLN A 36 11.64 7.08 5.74
CA GLN A 36 10.81 7.80 4.79
C GLN A 36 9.64 6.89 4.41
N LEU A 37 8.44 7.35 4.72
CA LEU A 37 7.22 6.60 4.49
C LEU A 37 6.60 6.96 3.13
N ASN A 38 6.33 5.95 2.33
CA ASN A 38 5.76 6.08 1.00
C ASN A 38 4.47 5.27 0.92
N VAL A 39 3.41 5.82 0.31
CA VAL A 39 2.14 5.13 0.12
C VAL A 39 1.80 5.11 -1.36
N ILE A 40 1.62 3.92 -1.94
CA ILE A 40 1.17 3.75 -3.33
C ILE A 40 -0.33 3.42 -3.30
N THR A 41 -1.16 4.31 -3.85
CA THR A 41 -2.62 4.18 -3.82
C THR A 41 -3.30 4.74 -5.05
N ARG A 42 -4.49 4.23 -5.40
CA ARG A 42 -5.32 4.88 -6.45
C ARG A 42 -5.95 6.17 -5.93
N GLU A 43 -6.21 6.22 -4.64
CA GLU A 43 -7.01 7.26 -4.01
C GLU A 43 -6.61 7.42 -2.54
N TRP A 44 -6.38 8.67 -2.13
CA TRP A 44 -6.11 9.05 -0.76
C TRP A 44 -7.19 10.01 -0.28
N GLN A 45 -7.87 9.67 0.81
CA GLN A 45 -8.85 10.54 1.46
C GLN A 45 -8.37 10.87 2.88
N GLY A 46 -8.30 12.16 3.21
CA GLY A 46 -7.91 12.63 4.54
C GLY A 46 -6.56 13.37 4.56
N PRO A 47 -6.14 13.85 5.74
CA PRO A 47 -4.92 14.64 5.88
C PRO A 47 -3.67 13.79 5.56
N VAL A 48 -2.72 14.41 4.86
CA VAL A 48 -1.38 13.84 4.60
C VAL A 48 -0.41 14.49 5.58
N LYS A 49 0.37 13.69 6.31
CA LYS A 49 1.44 14.24 7.16
C LYS A 49 2.62 14.71 6.30
N PRO A 50 3.36 15.75 6.70
CA PRO A 50 4.48 16.30 5.91
C PRO A 50 5.54 15.25 5.54
N ASP A 51 5.79 14.28 6.41
CA ASP A 51 6.81 13.24 6.22
C ASP A 51 6.35 12.04 5.37
N TRP A 52 5.08 12.04 4.93
CA TRP A 52 4.52 10.96 4.12
C TRP A 52 4.51 11.33 2.63
N GLN A 53 5.04 10.43 1.82
CA GLN A 53 5.06 10.58 0.36
C GLN A 53 3.92 9.75 -0.25
N ILE A 54 2.90 10.43 -0.78
CA ILE A 54 1.74 9.76 -1.38
C ILE A 54 1.94 9.68 -2.90
N HIS A 55 2.06 8.46 -3.40
CA HIS A 55 2.21 8.12 -4.80
C HIS A 55 0.85 7.72 -5.38
N ILE A 56 0.19 8.65 -6.07
CA ILE A 56 -1.09 8.36 -6.73
C ILE A 56 -0.86 7.51 -7.98
N CYS A 57 -1.29 6.25 -7.90
CA CYS A 57 -1.20 5.23 -8.93
C CYS A 57 -2.61 4.78 -9.34
N ASN A 58 -3.23 5.49 -10.28
CA ASN A 58 -4.62 5.24 -10.68
C ASN A 58 -4.75 4.98 -12.20
N PRO A 59 -4.32 3.81 -12.71
CA PRO A 59 -4.46 3.48 -14.13
C PRO A 59 -5.94 3.33 -14.51
N ARG A 60 -6.24 3.63 -15.80
CA ARG A 60 -7.57 3.43 -16.41
C ARG A 60 -8.03 1.99 -16.23
N LYS A 61 -9.35 1.82 -16.06
CA LYS A 61 -10.00 0.54 -15.78
C LYS A 61 -11.29 0.45 -16.61
N TRP A 62 -11.58 -0.75 -17.11
CA TRP A 62 -12.75 -1.06 -17.94
C TRP A 62 -13.77 -1.95 -17.21
N GLY A 63 -13.31 -2.68 -16.19
CA GLY A 63 -14.10 -3.56 -15.34
C GLY A 63 -13.29 -4.03 -14.13
N ARG A 64 -13.91 -4.84 -13.25
CA ARG A 64 -13.28 -5.28 -11.98
C ARG A 64 -11.91 -5.92 -12.18
N ILE A 65 -11.80 -6.91 -13.07
CA ILE A 65 -10.53 -7.63 -13.31
C ILE A 65 -9.44 -6.67 -13.81
N SER A 66 -9.76 -5.81 -14.79
CA SER A 66 -8.81 -4.82 -15.32
C SER A 66 -8.37 -3.80 -14.26
N ARG A 67 -9.25 -3.48 -13.30
CA ARG A 67 -8.92 -2.60 -12.18
C ARG A 67 -7.88 -3.25 -11.28
N GLU A 68 -8.10 -4.48 -10.85
CA GLU A 68 -7.15 -5.18 -9.97
C GLU A 68 -5.80 -5.39 -10.67
N ARG A 69 -5.83 -5.95 -11.90
CA ARG A 69 -4.61 -6.23 -12.67
C ARG A 69 -3.85 -4.96 -13.07
N GLY A 70 -4.58 -3.92 -13.47
CA GLY A 70 -4.01 -2.64 -13.85
C GLY A 70 -3.30 -1.97 -12.69
N PHE A 71 -3.91 -1.97 -11.50
CA PHE A 71 -3.27 -1.45 -10.30
C PHE A 71 -2.02 -2.24 -9.93
N ALA A 72 -2.12 -3.57 -9.90
CA ALA A 72 -1.01 -4.45 -9.56
C ALA A 72 0.22 -4.18 -10.44
N ASN A 73 0.02 -4.10 -11.76
CA ASN A 73 1.09 -3.82 -12.71
C ASN A 73 1.68 -2.41 -12.52
N ALA A 74 0.83 -1.39 -12.38
CA ALA A 74 1.27 0.00 -12.27
C ALA A 74 1.98 0.28 -10.94
N ALA A 75 1.47 -0.27 -9.82
CA ALA A 75 2.11 -0.18 -8.52
C ALA A 75 3.48 -0.87 -8.55
N ARG A 76 3.57 -2.06 -9.16
CA ARG A 76 4.83 -2.80 -9.30
C ARG A 76 5.88 -2.03 -10.09
N ALA A 77 5.49 -1.50 -11.24
CA ALA A 77 6.39 -0.67 -12.05
C ALA A 77 6.84 0.57 -11.27
N LEU A 78 5.96 1.17 -10.47
CA LEU A 78 6.30 2.31 -9.63
C LEU A 78 7.32 1.94 -8.57
N TRP A 79 7.08 0.92 -7.73
CA TRP A 79 8.02 0.60 -6.65
C TRP A 79 9.36 0.09 -7.16
N GLN A 80 9.41 -0.56 -8.32
CA GLN A 80 10.66 -0.96 -8.97
C GLN A 80 11.45 0.25 -9.46
N ARG A 81 10.77 1.22 -10.10
CA ARG A 81 11.41 2.47 -10.55
C ARG A 81 11.93 3.28 -9.37
N GLU A 82 11.13 3.41 -8.32
CA GLU A 82 11.51 4.18 -7.14
C GLU A 82 12.60 3.51 -6.31
N SER A 83 12.85 2.20 -6.49
CA SER A 83 13.88 1.45 -5.75
C SER A 83 13.74 1.62 -4.23
N PHE A 84 12.56 1.29 -3.69
CA PHE A 84 12.33 1.30 -2.24
C PHE A 84 13.12 0.19 -1.55
N ASP A 85 13.51 0.44 -0.30
CA ASP A 85 14.26 -0.54 0.51
C ASP A 85 13.37 -1.69 1.01
N LEU A 86 12.06 -1.41 1.21
CA LEU A 86 11.07 -2.42 1.56
C LEU A 86 9.69 -2.06 1.00
N VAL A 87 8.99 -3.04 0.42
CA VAL A 87 7.63 -2.92 -0.09
C VAL A 87 6.71 -3.87 0.66
N GLN A 88 5.77 -3.29 1.42
CA GLN A 88 4.69 -4.03 2.06
C GLN A 88 3.36 -3.81 1.34
N SER A 89 2.81 -4.87 0.74
CA SER A 89 1.53 -4.82 0.05
C SER A 89 0.37 -5.34 0.91
N HIS A 90 -0.73 -4.60 0.91
CA HIS A 90 -2.03 -5.00 1.48
C HIS A 90 -3.01 -5.47 0.39
N GLU A 91 -2.49 -5.60 -0.83
CA GLU A 91 -3.15 -6.14 -2.01
C GLU A 91 -2.39 -7.39 -2.44
N ARG A 92 -3.07 -8.35 -3.09
CA ARG A 92 -2.43 -9.58 -3.59
C ARG A 92 -1.61 -9.31 -4.86
N ILE A 93 -0.44 -8.69 -4.70
CA ILE A 93 0.47 -8.34 -5.81
C ILE A 93 1.79 -9.10 -5.66
N PRO A 94 2.15 -9.98 -6.62
CA PRO A 94 3.42 -10.68 -6.61
C PRO A 94 4.63 -9.73 -6.73
N GLY A 95 5.71 -10.06 -6.01
CA GLY A 95 6.98 -9.32 -6.07
C GLY A 95 7.10 -8.17 -5.07
N CYS A 96 6.22 -8.09 -4.07
CA CYS A 96 6.47 -7.31 -2.87
C CYS A 96 7.29 -8.12 -1.86
N ASP A 97 7.99 -7.44 -0.95
CA ASP A 97 8.80 -8.08 0.09
C ASP A 97 7.94 -8.66 1.22
N LEU A 98 6.87 -7.94 1.58
CA LEU A 98 5.95 -8.35 2.62
C LEU A 98 4.49 -8.23 2.15
N TYR A 99 3.76 -9.35 2.17
CA TYR A 99 2.32 -9.34 1.95
C TYR A 99 1.57 -9.40 3.28
N ARG A 100 0.70 -8.42 3.53
CA ARG A 100 -0.23 -8.44 4.67
C ARG A 100 -1.62 -8.91 4.22
N ALA A 101 -2.04 -10.07 4.71
CA ALA A 101 -3.40 -10.56 4.52
C ALA A 101 -4.39 -9.80 5.44
N GLY A 102 -5.19 -8.88 4.88
CA GLY A 102 -6.13 -8.04 5.62
C GLY A 102 -7.57 -8.56 5.72
N ASP A 103 -7.95 -9.55 4.90
CA ASP A 103 -9.36 -9.95 4.70
C ASP A 103 -9.85 -11.03 5.67
N GLY A 104 -9.14 -11.29 6.76
CA GLY A 104 -9.47 -12.36 7.71
C GLY A 104 -9.24 -13.75 7.11
N VAL A 105 -8.11 -14.38 7.46
CA VAL A 105 -7.85 -15.80 7.17
C VAL A 105 -8.64 -16.66 8.16
N HIS A 106 -9.97 -16.72 8.00
CA HIS A 106 -10.76 -17.68 8.77
C HIS A 106 -10.55 -19.07 8.17
N ARG A 107 -10.08 -20.02 9.00
CA ARG A 107 -9.87 -21.43 8.65
C ARG A 107 -11.05 -22.07 7.87
N ARG A 108 -12.29 -21.60 8.11
CA ARG A 108 -13.50 -22.05 7.39
C ARG A 108 -13.54 -21.70 5.90
N TRP A 109 -12.88 -20.63 5.46
CA TRP A 109 -12.90 -20.20 4.04
C TRP A 109 -11.89 -20.97 3.18
N LEU A 110 -11.00 -21.74 3.79
CA LEU A 110 -10.03 -22.61 3.09
C LEU A 110 -10.56 -24.03 2.83
N GLN A 111 -11.77 -24.34 3.30
CA GLN A 111 -12.42 -25.66 3.14
C GLN A 111 -13.45 -25.69 1.98
N GLN A 112 -13.50 -24.65 1.16
CA GLN A 112 -14.38 -24.57 -0.02
C GLN A 112 -13.62 -24.91 -1.29
#